data_AF-A0A813P6S6-F1
#
_entry.id   AF-A0A813P6S6-F1
#
_cell.length_a   1.000
_cell.length_b   1.000
_cell.length_c   1.000
_cell.angle_alpha   90.00
_cell.angle_beta   90.00
_cell.angle_gamma   90.00
#
_symmetry.space_group_name_H-M   'P 1'
#
loop_
_entity.id
_entity.type
_entity.pdbx_description
1 polymer ?
#
loop_
_entity_poly.entity_id
_entity_poly.type
_entity_poly.pdbx_seq_one_letter_code
_entity_poly.pdbx_strand_id
1 'polypeptide(L)'
;MGSHVLWVMFILISVQVVQILAAFSDIPPPPIRPDRFHSREELKRYLQLVHEYYAIIGRPRFGRSLIEQRSSLNDRRLMTSCTTIHVSC
;
A
#
# COMPACT_ATOMS: atom_id res chain seq x y z
N MET A 1 9.99 15.95 -46.96
CA MET A 1 8.85 15.94 -46.01
C MET A 1 9.00 14.87 -44.93
N GLY A 2 9.37 13.62 -45.23
CA GLY A 2 9.50 12.56 -44.21
C GLY A 2 10.56 12.79 -43.12
N SER A 3 11.71 13.41 -43.43
CA SER A 3 12.80 13.64 -42.47
C SER A 3 12.41 14.57 -41.31
N HIS A 4 11.68 15.65 -41.60
CA HIS A 4 11.22 16.59 -40.56
C HIS A 4 10.17 15.95 -39.64
N VAL A 5 9.31 15.09 -40.17
CA VAL A 5 8.32 14.35 -39.37
C VAL A 5 9.01 13.41 -38.39
N LEU A 6 10.06 12.71 -38.81
CA LEU A 6 10.84 11.83 -37.93
C LEU A 6 11.55 12.61 -36.82
N TRP A 7 12.13 13.77 -37.13
CA TRP A 7 12.75 14.65 -36.13
C TRP A 7 11.76 15.17 -35.09
N VAL A 8 10.58 15.62 -35.54
CA VAL A 8 9.52 16.07 -34.64
C VAL A 8 9.05 14.93 -33.73
N MET A 9 8.84 13.73 -34.27
CA MET A 9 8.47 12.55 -33.48
C MET A 9 9.54 12.19 -32.46
N PHE A 10 10.83 12.22 -32.84
CA PHE A 10 11.94 11.94 -31.92
C PHE A 10 12.00 12.92 -30.75
N ILE A 11 11.82 14.22 -31.03
CA ILE A 11 11.78 15.27 -29.98
C ILE A 11 10.59 15.06 -29.05
N LEU A 12 9.42 14.73 -29.58
CA LEU A 12 8.24 14.48 -28.75
C LEU A 12 8.44 13.25 -27.85
N ILE A 13 9.02 12.17 -28.38
CA ILE A 13 9.31 10.95 -27.61
C ILE A 13 10.35 11.24 -26.52
N SER A 14 11.42 11.97 -26.83
CA SER A 14 12.46 12.26 -25.85
C SER A 14 11.95 13.11 -24.68
N VAL A 15 11.09 14.09 -24.95
CA VAL A 15 10.43 14.89 -23.90
C VAL A 15 9.57 14.01 -22.99
N GLN A 16 8.78 13.09 -23.55
CA GLN A 16 7.96 12.17 -22.76
C GLN A 16 8.82 11.23 -21.90
N VAL A 17 9.92 10.71 -22.44
CA VAL A 17 10.86 9.85 -21.70
C VAL A 17 11.46 10.59 -20.51
N VAL A 18 11.88 11.86 -20.67
CA VAL A 18 12.44 12.67 -19.58
C VAL A 18 11.41 12.91 -18.47
N GLN A 19 10.16 13.21 -18.82
CA GLN A 19 9.08 13.41 -17.84
C GLN A 19 8.82 12.15 -17.02
N ILE A 20 8.80 10.99 -17.68
CA ILE A 20 8.60 9.69 -17.04
C ILE A 20 9.77 9.37 -16.10
N LEU A 21 11.01 9.56 -16.54
CA LEU A 21 12.19 9.35 -15.69
C LEU A 21 12.20 10.25 -14.45
N ALA A 22 11.82 11.53 -14.59
CA ALA A 22 11.70 12.44 -13.46
C ALA A 22 10.60 12.02 -12.47
N ALA A 23 9.48 11.48 -12.96
CA ALA A 23 8.42 10.96 -12.09
C ALA A 23 8.87 9.73 -11.27
N PHE A 24 9.85 8.97 -11.75
CA PHE A 24 10.42 7.82 -11.02
C PHE A 24 11.59 8.18 -10.11
N SER A 25 12.21 9.36 -10.25
CA SER A 25 13.35 9.77 -9.41
C SER A 25 12.95 10.23 -8.00
N ASP A 26 11.69 10.61 -7.78
CA ASP A 26 11.20 11.06 -6.47
C ASP A 26 10.85 9.90 -5.52
N ILE A 27 11.04 8.65 -5.95
CA ILE A 27 10.79 7.49 -5.10
C ILE A 27 11.99 7.32 -4.15
N PRO A 28 11.82 7.54 -2.82
CA PRO A 28 12.90 7.35 -1.87
C PRO A 28 13.37 5.89 -1.91
N PRO A 29 14.66 5.59 -1.69
CA PRO A 29 15.14 4.21 -1.58
C PRO A 29 14.54 3.49 -0.37
N PRO A 30 14.43 2.15 -0.40
CA PRO A 30 13.91 1.39 0.73
C PRO A 30 14.76 1.63 1.99
N PRO A 31 14.13 1.76 3.17
CA PRO A 31 14.87 1.94 4.41
C PRO A 31 15.76 0.71 4.65
N ILE A 32 17.03 0.98 4.95
CA ILE A 32 18.03 -0.06 5.22
C ILE A 32 17.63 -0.77 6.53
N ARG A 33 17.49 -2.10 6.47
CA ARG A 33 17.22 -2.90 7.67
C ARG A 33 18.48 -2.93 8.54
N PRO A 34 18.42 -2.49 9.81
CA PRO A 34 19.53 -2.66 10.73
C PRO A 34 19.71 -4.15 11.11
N ASP A 35 20.94 -4.58 11.33
CA ASP A 35 21.28 -5.97 11.69
C ASP A 35 20.65 -6.37 13.03
N ARG A 36 20.57 -5.43 13.98
CA ARG A 36 19.89 -5.58 15.28
C ARG A 36 19.30 -4.24 15.73
N PHE A 37 18.19 -4.30 16.46
CA PHE A 37 17.63 -3.12 17.15
C PHE A 37 18.16 -3.10 18.59
N HIS A 38 18.84 -2.03 18.98
CA HIS A 38 19.42 -1.91 20.31
C HIS A 38 18.49 -1.19 21.30
N SER A 39 17.46 -0.51 20.80
CA SER A 39 16.46 0.18 21.62
C SER A 39 15.04 0.07 21.06
N ARG A 40 14.05 0.27 21.92
CA ARG A 40 12.63 0.26 21.53
C ARG A 40 12.28 1.46 20.64
N GLU A 41 13.00 2.56 20.85
CA GLU A 41 12.88 3.81 20.12
C GLU A 41 13.39 3.66 18.68
N GLU A 42 14.49 2.93 18.49
CA GLU A 42 15.05 2.61 17.17
C GLU A 42 14.08 1.74 16.35
N LEU A 43 13.46 0.74 16.99
CA LEU A 43 12.42 -0.07 16.36
C LEU A 43 11.21 0.77 15.92
N LYS A 44 10.74 1.68 16.77
CA LYS A 44 9.63 2.58 16.44
C LYS A 44 9.96 3.47 15.24
N ARG A 45 11.16 4.06 15.21
CA ARG A 45 11.63 4.91 14.10
C ARG A 45 11.73 4.11 12.80
N TYR A 46 12.30 2.92 12.85
CA TYR A 46 12.39 2.05 11.68
C TYR A 46 11.00 1.67 11.13
N LEU A 47 10.06 1.32 12.01
CA LEU A 47 8.68 1.03 11.62
C LEU A 47 7.98 2.24 10.97
N GLN A 48 8.23 3.46 11.46
CA GLN A 48 7.71 4.68 10.86
C GLN A 48 8.25 4.89 9.43
N LEU A 49 9.56 4.73 9.23
CA LEU A 49 10.20 4.86 7.91
C LEU A 49 9.69 3.81 6.93
N VAL A 50 9.51 2.57 7.40
CA VAL A 50 8.95 1.49 6.59
C VAL A 50 7.50 1.80 6.18
N HIS A 51 6.69 2.27 7.12
CA HIS A 51 5.31 2.66 6.83
C HIS A 51 5.23 3.79 5.80
N GLU A 52 6.05 4.83 5.95
CA GLU A 52 6.10 5.96 5.02
C GLU A 52 6.55 5.55 3.61
N TYR A 53 7.59 4.71 3.52
CA TYR A 53 8.05 4.14 2.25
C TYR A 53 6.93 3.36 1.52
N TYR A 54 6.24 2.46 2.23
CA TYR A 54 5.16 1.68 1.64
C TYR A 54 3.84 2.44 1.46
N ALA A 55 3.63 3.55 2.14
CA ALA A 55 2.50 4.44 1.89
C ALA A 55 2.60 5.12 0.51
N ILE A 56 3.83 5.42 0.07
CA ILE A 56 4.10 6.03 -1.24
C ILE A 56 4.16 4.98 -2.36
N ILE A 57 4.83 3.85 -2.10
CA ILE A 57 5.13 2.83 -3.14
C ILE A 57 4.08 1.72 -3.20
N GLY A 58 3.32 1.54 -2.12
CA GLY A 58 2.26 0.53 -2.07
C GLY A 58 1.19 0.83 -3.11
N ARG A 59 1.10 -0.02 -4.15
CA ARG A 59 -0.13 -0.14 -4.94
C ARG A 59 -1.29 -0.31 -3.96
N PRO A 60 -2.29 0.58 -3.94
CA PRO A 60 -3.38 0.44 -2.99
C PRO A 60 -4.05 -0.92 -3.24
N ARG A 61 -4.00 -1.81 -2.23
CA ARG A 61 -4.62 -3.14 -2.30
C ARG A 61 -6.12 -3.03 -2.10
N PHE A 62 -6.78 -2.28 -2.97
CA PHE A 62 -8.24 -2.32 -3.09
C PHE A 62 -8.60 -3.70 -3.63
N GLY A 63 -9.35 -4.50 -2.87
CA GLY A 63 -9.76 -5.84 -3.30
C GLY A 63 -9.88 -6.89 -2.21
N ARG A 64 -9.49 -6.60 -0.96
CA ARG A 64 -9.95 -7.37 0.20
C ARG A 64 -10.81 -6.48 1.06
N SER A 65 -12.04 -6.32 0.61
CA SER A 65 -13.08 -5.72 1.42
C SER A 65 -13.11 -6.42 2.78
N LEU A 66 -12.93 -5.66 3.85
CA LEU A 66 -13.24 -6.08 5.23
C LEU A 66 -14.71 -6.55 5.40
N ILE A 67 -15.52 -6.46 4.34
CA ILE A 67 -16.86 -7.02 4.20
C ILE A 67 -16.85 -8.55 4.41
N GLU A 68 -15.77 -9.27 4.03
CA GLU A 68 -15.66 -10.72 4.24
C GLU A 68 -15.54 -11.09 5.74
N GLN A 69 -15.08 -10.18 6.61
CA GLN A 69 -15.05 -10.48 8.05
C GLN A 69 -16.41 -10.33 8.72
N ARG A 70 -17.31 -9.49 8.18
CA ARG A 70 -18.63 -9.27 8.78
C ARG A 70 -19.59 -10.42 8.51
N SER A 71 -19.45 -11.15 7.41
CA SER A 71 -20.25 -12.37 7.15
C SER A 71 -19.97 -13.45 8.19
N SER A 72 -18.70 -13.72 8.52
CA SER A 72 -18.35 -14.75 9.53
C SER A 72 -18.74 -14.39 10.98
N LEU A 73 -18.85 -13.09 11.31
CA LEU A 73 -19.29 -12.59 12.62
C LEU A 73 -20.82 -12.48 12.72
N ASN A 74 -21.51 -12.32 11.58
CA ASN A 74 -22.97 -12.28 11.54
C ASN A 74 -23.59 -13.69 11.45
N ASP A 75 -22.89 -14.66 10.86
CA ASP A 75 -23.31 -16.07 10.86
C ASP A 75 -23.23 -16.72 12.26
N ARG A 76 -22.41 -16.18 13.18
CA ARG A 76 -22.44 -16.59 14.58
C ARG A 76 -23.63 -16.04 15.38
N ARG A 77 -24.33 -15.01 14.90
CA ARG A 77 -25.52 -14.46 15.60
C ARG A 77 -26.81 -15.21 15.29
N LEU A 78 -26.90 -15.90 14.16
CA LEU A 78 -28.05 -16.75 13.85
C LEU A 78 -28.02 -18.10 14.60
N MET A 79 -26.84 -18.50 15.11
CA MET A 79 -26.67 -19.75 15.88
C MET A 79 -26.64 -19.56 17.41
N THR A 80 -26.84 -18.33 17.91
CA THR A 80 -26.98 -18.05 19.36
C THR A 80 -28.43 -17.83 19.80
N SER A 81 -29.41 -18.06 18.91
CA SER A 81 -30.85 -17.98 19.23
C SER A 81 -31.39 -19.21 19.96
N CYS A 82 -30.55 -19.99 20.64
CA CYS A 82 -30.97 -21.11 21.48
C CYS A 82 -30.03 -21.27 22.69
N THR A 83 -29.94 -20.25 23.54
CA THR A 83 -29.51 -20.45 24.93
C THR A 83 -30.25 -19.45 25.80
N THR A 84 -31.53 -19.73 26.03
CA THR A 84 -32.31 -19.10 27.09
C THR A 84 -31.72 -19.54 28.42
N ILE A 85 -30.82 -18.72 28.99
CA ILE A 85 -30.45 -18.86 30.40
C ILE A 85 -31.53 -18.13 31.19
N HIS A 86 -32.41 -18.94 31.80
CA HIS A 86 -33.33 -18.51 32.83
C HIS A 86 -32.50 -17.98 34.00
N VAL A 87 -32.56 -16.66 34.25
CA VAL A 87 -32.14 -16.06 35.51
C VAL A 87 -33.40 -15.57 36.20
N SER A 88 -33.79 -16.24 37.27
CA SER A 88 -34.72 -15.72 38.27
C SER A 88 -34.06 -15.92 39.62
N CYS A 89 -34.15 -14.87 40.45
CA CYS A 89 -33.78 -14.86 41.85
C CYS A 89 -34.38 -16.04 42.63
#